data_AF-A0A0G0VN90-F1
#
_entry.id   AF-A0A0G0VN90-F1
#
_cell.length_a   1.000
_cell.length_b   1.000
_cell.length_c   1.000
_cell.angle_alpha   90.00
_cell.angle_beta   90.00
_cell.angle_gamma   90.00
#
_symmetry.space_group_name_H-M   'P 1'
#
loop_
_entity.id
_entity.type
_entity.pdbx_description
1 polymer ?
#
loop_
_entity_poly.entity_id
_entity_poly.type
_entity_poly.pdbx_seq_one_letter_code
_entity_poly.pdbx_strand_id
1 'polypeptide(L)'
;MPNTKSAKKAVRGSANKRKHNIFWKDRYKSSIKSIKASLASSNGAEVSKDQMKVLQQMLDKAAKEKVIHKNKANRLKSRYARKVSALSQAPGKTRKKS
;
A
#
# COMPACT_ATOMS: atom_id res chain seq x y z
N MET A 1 25.47 -8.83 22.56
CA MET A 1 26.02 -9.52 21.36
C MET A 1 25.44 -10.94 21.29
N PRO A 2 25.40 -11.60 20.11
CA PRO A 2 24.86 -12.96 20.01
C PRO A 2 25.83 -13.95 20.66
N ASN A 3 25.41 -14.57 21.76
CA ASN A 3 26.28 -15.43 22.57
C ASN A 3 26.35 -16.88 22.03
N THR A 4 25.39 -17.30 21.22
CA THR A 4 25.33 -18.66 20.64
C THR A 4 25.50 -18.64 19.12
N LYS A 5 25.94 -19.76 18.54
CA LYS A 5 26.09 -19.93 17.08
C LYS A 5 24.74 -19.73 16.34
N SER A 6 23.64 -20.20 16.92
CA SER A 6 22.28 -20.01 16.40
C SER A 6 21.87 -18.54 16.40
N ALA A 7 22.18 -17.80 17.48
CA ALA A 7 21.89 -16.37 17.55
C ALA A 7 22.70 -15.56 16.51
N LYS A 8 23.98 -15.88 16.29
CA LYS A 8 24.78 -15.26 15.21
C LYS A 8 24.15 -15.50 13.83
N LYS A 9 23.64 -16.70 13.55
CA LYS A 9 22.90 -17.01 12.31
C LYS A 9 21.60 -16.22 12.21
N ALA A 10 20.84 -16.10 13.31
CA ALA A 10 19.60 -15.35 13.35
C ALA A 10 19.82 -13.85 13.03
N VAL A 11 20.88 -13.24 13.54
CA VAL A 11 21.24 -11.84 13.23
C VAL A 11 21.49 -11.64 11.74
N ARG A 12 22.28 -12.52 11.10
CA ARG A 12 22.53 -12.46 9.65
C ARG A 12 21.23 -12.60 8.84
N GLY A 13 20.39 -13.57 9.19
CA GLY A 13 19.09 -13.76 8.55
C GLY A 13 18.14 -12.57 8.73
N SER A 14 18.14 -11.97 9.92
CA SER A 14 17.33 -10.78 10.24
C SER A 14 17.76 -9.58 9.41
N ALA A 15 19.07 -9.35 9.25
CA ALA A 15 19.58 -8.26 8.42
C ALA A 15 19.12 -8.37 6.96
N ASN A 16 19.16 -9.58 6.39
CA ASN A 16 18.69 -9.83 5.01
C ASN A 16 17.18 -9.61 4.88
N LYS A 17 16.38 -10.15 5.81
CA LYS A 17 14.93 -9.93 5.87
C LYS A 17 14.59 -8.45 6.03
N ARG A 18 15.35 -7.71 6.84
CA ARG A 18 15.18 -6.27 7.05
C ARG A 18 15.35 -5.50 5.76
N LYS A 19 16.39 -5.77 4.97
CA LYS A 19 16.61 -5.12 3.67
C LYS A 19 15.43 -5.35 2.70
N HIS A 20 14.99 -6.60 2.57
CA HIS A 20 13.84 -6.96 1.73
C HIS A 20 12.54 -6.29 2.21
N ASN A 21 12.27 -6.30 3.52
CA ASN A 21 11.08 -5.68 4.09
C ASN A 21 11.07 -4.16 3.89
N ILE A 22 12.22 -3.50 4.01
CA ILE A 22 12.36 -2.06 3.79
C ILE A 22 12.04 -1.73 2.33
N PHE A 23 12.63 -2.44 1.37
CA PHE A 23 12.38 -2.23 -0.06
C PHE A 23 10.89 -2.25 -0.40
N TRP A 24 10.16 -3.30 0.00
CA TRP A 24 8.72 -3.38 -0.26
C TRP A 24 7.92 -2.33 0.51
N LYS A 25 8.32 -2.03 1.75
CA LYS A 25 7.67 -1.03 2.58
C LYS A 25 7.74 0.35 1.97
N ASP A 26 8.90 0.72 1.45
CA ASP A 26 9.11 2.02 0.83
C ASP A 26 8.39 2.10 -0.51
N ARG A 27 8.39 1.01 -1.30
CA ARG A 27 7.69 0.97 -2.59
C ARG A 27 6.18 1.23 -2.49
N TYR A 28 5.48 0.54 -1.57
CA TYR A 28 4.04 0.82 -1.40
C TYR A 28 3.79 2.18 -0.72
N LYS A 29 4.68 2.64 0.16
CA LYS A 29 4.58 3.97 0.80
C LYS A 29 4.73 5.11 -0.21
N SER A 30 5.67 4.99 -1.14
CA SER A 30 5.83 5.95 -2.24
C SER A 30 4.60 5.98 -3.14
N SER A 31 4.02 4.82 -3.45
CA SER A 31 2.76 4.72 -4.21
C SER A 31 1.57 5.35 -3.44
N ILE A 32 1.55 5.22 -2.11
CA ILE A 32 0.57 5.91 -1.27
C ILE A 32 0.78 7.43 -1.31
N LYS A 33 2.03 7.90 -1.29
CA LYS A 33 2.35 9.33 -1.33
C LYS A 33 1.94 9.95 -2.66
N SER A 34 2.18 9.27 -3.78
CA SER A 34 1.74 9.75 -5.11
C SER A 34 0.22 9.88 -5.18
N ILE A 35 -0.53 8.87 -4.74
CA ILE A 35 -2.00 8.95 -4.68
C ILE A 35 -2.44 10.11 -3.80
N LYS A 36 -1.88 10.27 -2.59
CA LYS A 36 -2.24 11.39 -1.71
C LYS A 36 -2.02 12.76 -2.38
N ALA A 37 -0.93 12.92 -3.13
CA ALA A 37 -0.67 14.16 -3.87
C ALA A 37 -1.71 14.37 -4.97
N SER A 38 -2.03 13.33 -5.77
CA SER A 38 -3.03 13.43 -6.83
C SER A 38 -4.46 13.64 -6.32
N LEU A 39 -4.80 13.11 -5.14
CA LEU A 39 -6.09 13.37 -4.48
C LEU A 39 -6.23 14.83 -4.00
N ALA A 40 -5.12 15.55 -3.79
CA ALA A 40 -5.14 16.96 -3.40
C ALA A 40 -5.28 17.91 -4.60
N SER A 41 -5.01 17.41 -5.82
CA SER A 41 -5.14 18.18 -7.06
C SER A 41 -6.55 18.06 -7.66
N SER A 42 -7.13 19.17 -8.09
CA SER A 42 -8.52 19.29 -8.57
C SER A 42 -8.82 18.48 -9.84
N ASN A 43 -7.81 18.16 -10.66
CA ASN A 43 -7.96 17.40 -11.92
C ASN A 43 -7.56 15.92 -11.76
N GLY A 44 -7.44 15.43 -10.53
CA GLY A 44 -6.77 14.18 -10.22
C GLY A 44 -7.59 12.90 -10.43
N ALA A 45 -8.82 12.94 -10.94
CA ALA A 45 -9.72 11.79 -10.94
C ALA A 45 -9.19 10.59 -11.75
N GLU A 46 -8.77 10.80 -13.00
CA GLU A 46 -8.22 9.74 -13.86
C GLU A 46 -6.83 9.30 -13.39
N VAL A 47 -5.95 10.25 -13.07
CA VAL A 47 -4.61 9.99 -12.54
C VAL A 47 -4.67 9.15 -11.25
N SER A 48 -5.64 9.42 -10.39
CA SER A 48 -5.84 8.67 -9.14
C SER A 48 -6.30 7.23 -9.38
N LYS A 49 -7.08 6.95 -10.45
CA LYS A 49 -7.50 5.58 -10.80
C LYS A 49 -6.31 4.74 -11.26
N ASP A 50 -5.45 5.28 -12.11
CA ASP A 50 -4.29 4.53 -12.60
C ASP A 50 -3.25 4.31 -11.50
N GLN A 51 -2.99 5.34 -10.69
CA GLN A 51 -2.15 5.17 -9.50
C GLN A 51 -2.73 4.16 -8.51
N MET A 52 -4.07 4.07 -8.38
CA MET A 52 -4.72 3.07 -7.54
C MET A 52 -4.44 1.65 -8.02
N LYS A 53 -4.46 1.38 -9.34
CA LYS A 53 -4.08 0.07 -9.90
C LYS A 53 -2.65 -0.31 -9.49
N VAL A 54 -1.71 0.64 -9.61
CA VAL A 54 -0.32 0.45 -9.19
C VAL A 54 -0.24 0.15 -7.69
N LEU A 55 -0.94 0.91 -6.84
CA LEU A 55 -0.95 0.67 -5.40
C LEU A 55 -1.49 -0.72 -5.05
N GLN A 56 -2.58 -1.15 -5.69
CA GLN A 56 -3.16 -2.49 -5.48
C GLN A 56 -2.13 -3.57 -5.81
N GLN A 57 -1.49 -3.47 -6.98
CA GLN A 57 -0.45 -4.41 -7.40
C GLN A 57 0.71 -4.48 -6.38
N MET A 58 1.18 -3.33 -5.89
CA MET A 58 2.27 -3.28 -4.92
C MET A 58 1.89 -3.85 -3.56
N LEU A 59 0.66 -3.60 -3.09
CA LEU A 59 0.17 -4.14 -1.81
C LEU A 59 0.00 -5.66 -1.87
N ASP A 60 -0.51 -6.18 -2.98
CA ASP A 60 -0.74 -7.62 -3.13
C ASP A 60 0.59 -8.37 -3.29
N LYS A 61 1.56 -7.79 -4.01
CA LYS A 61 2.94 -8.32 -4.04
C LYS A 61 3.59 -8.29 -2.65
N ALA A 62 3.48 -7.19 -1.91
CA ALA A 62 4.04 -7.10 -0.55
C ALA A 62 3.37 -8.09 0.43
N ALA A 63 2.10 -8.44 0.21
CA ALA A 63 1.42 -9.48 0.98
C ALA A 63 1.88 -10.89 0.60
N LYS A 64 2.06 -11.16 -0.70
CA LYS A 64 2.60 -12.42 -1.21
C LYS A 64 4.01 -12.70 -0.68
N GLU A 65 4.86 -11.67 -0.68
CA GLU A 65 6.22 -11.71 -0.12
C GLU A 65 6.26 -11.71 1.42
N LYS A 66 5.09 -11.78 2.08
CA LYS A 66 4.93 -11.82 3.55
C LYS A 66 5.52 -10.61 4.29
N VAL A 67 5.73 -9.49 3.60
CA VAL A 67 6.20 -8.24 4.22
C VAL A 67 5.07 -7.55 5.01
N ILE A 68 3.83 -7.67 4.52
CA ILE A 68 2.62 -7.19 5.21
C ILE A 68 1.57 -8.30 5.29
N HIS A 69 0.77 -8.30 6.36
CA HIS A 69 -0.34 -9.24 6.47
C HIS A 69 -1.45 -8.91 5.45
N LYS A 70 -2.17 -9.93 4.95
CA LYS A 70 -3.30 -9.79 4.01
C LYS A 70 -4.33 -8.76 4.45
N ASN A 71 -4.67 -8.73 5.75
CA ASN A 71 -5.62 -7.77 6.30
C ASN A 71 -5.11 -6.32 6.25
N LYS A 72 -3.78 -6.12 6.34
CA LYS A 72 -3.18 -4.79 6.19
C LYS A 72 -3.25 -4.33 4.74
N ALA A 73 -2.95 -5.21 3.79
CA ALA A 73 -3.12 -4.93 2.37
C ALA A 73 -4.59 -4.57 2.06
N ASN A 74 -5.55 -5.40 2.48
CA ASN A 74 -6.98 -5.17 2.26
C ASN A 74 -7.48 -3.86 2.90
N ARG A 75 -7.05 -3.56 4.13
CA ARG A 75 -7.40 -2.30 4.82
C ARG A 75 -6.85 -1.06 4.09
N LEU A 76 -5.68 -1.17 3.45
CA LEU A 76 -5.13 -0.07 2.66
C LEU A 76 -5.87 0.05 1.32
N LYS A 77 -6.10 -1.06 0.61
CA LYS A 77 -6.90 -1.08 -0.63
C LYS A 77 -8.27 -0.45 -0.43
N SER A 78 -9.02 -0.89 0.57
CA SER A 78 -10.36 -0.36 0.88
C SER A 78 -10.33 1.14 1.19
N ARG A 79 -9.38 1.60 2.02
CA ARG A 79 -9.29 3.03 2.38
C ARG A 79 -8.99 3.94 1.21
N TYR A 80 -8.06 3.58 0.32
CA TYR A 80 -7.74 4.42 -0.83
C TYR A 80 -8.81 4.31 -1.93
N ALA A 81 -9.42 3.13 -2.13
CA ALA A 81 -10.55 2.98 -3.04
C ALA A 81 -11.69 3.94 -2.68
N ARG A 82 -12.06 4.02 -1.40
CA ARG A 82 -13.11 4.94 -0.92
C ARG A 82 -12.78 6.42 -1.18
N LYS A 83 -11.50 6.80 -1.05
CA LYS A 83 -11.06 8.18 -1.30
C LYS A 83 -11.13 8.53 -2.78
N VAL A 84 -10.63 7.65 -3.64
CA VAL A 84 -10.67 7.82 -5.10
C VAL A 84 -12.13 7.85 -5.59
N SER A 85 -12.99 6.98 -5.08
CA SER A 85 -14.41 6.98 -5.45
C SER A 85 -15.14 8.23 -4.98
N ALA A 86 -14.79 8.78 -3.82
CA ALA A 86 -15.41 10.02 -3.32
C ALA A 86 -15.14 11.21 -4.25
N LEU A 87 -13.92 11.33 -4.81
CA LEU A 87 -13.62 12.34 -5.83
C LEU A 87 -14.45 12.18 -7.11
N SER A 88 -14.80 10.96 -7.48
CA SER A 88 -15.69 10.72 -8.64
C SER A 88 -17.18 10.96 -8.36
N GLN A 89 -17.60 11.02 -7.09
CA GLN A 89 -19.03 11.02 -6.71
C GLN A 89 -19.56 12.34 -6.15
N ALA A 90 -18.76 13.41 -6.06
CA ALA A 90 -19.23 14.73 -5.64
C ALA A 90 -19.53 15.64 -6.86
N PRO A 91 -20.68 16.33 -6.93
CA PRO A 91 -22.03 16.00 -6.46
C PRO A 91 -22.97 15.71 -7.65
N GLY A 92 -23.68 14.56 -7.66
CA GLY A 92 -24.68 14.35 -8.72
C GLY A 92 -25.33 12.97 -8.87
N LYS A 93 -24.97 11.96 -8.08
CA LYS A 93 -25.70 10.68 -8.11
C LYS A 93 -26.02 10.19 -6.70
N THR A 94 -27.13 10.69 -6.17
CA THR A 94 -27.93 10.00 -5.16
C THR A 94 -28.21 8.58 -5.67
N ARG A 95 -27.52 7.58 -5.11
CA ARG A 95 -27.93 6.18 -5.30
C ARG A 95 -29.24 6.00 -4.54
N LYS A 96 -30.35 6.24 -5.25
CA LYS A 96 -31.71 5.83 -4.88
C LYS A 96 -31.64 4.33 -4.60
N LYS A 97 -31.73 3.93 -3.32
CA LYS A 97 -31.95 2.53 -2.94
C LYS A 97 -33.45 2.28 -3.12
N SER A 98 -33.79 1.44 -4.10
CA SER A 98 -35.00 0.61 -4.08
C SER A 98 -34.80 -0.54 -3.11
#